data_AF-A0A7S7QLU3-F1
#
_entry.id   AF-A0A7S7QLU3-F1
#
_cell.length_a   1.000
_cell.length_b   1.000
_cell.length_c   1.000
_cell.angle_alpha   90.00
_cell.angle_beta   90.00
_cell.angle_gamma   90.00
#
_symmetry.space_group_name_H-M   'P 1'
#
loop_
_entity.id
_entity.type
_entity.pdbx_description
1 polymer ?
#
loop_
_entity_poly.entity_id
_entity_poly.type
_entity_poly.pdbx_seq_one_letter_code
_entity_poly.pdbx_strand_id
1 'polypeptide(L)'
;MNAPEQIEFVNATDAKAILADVAAGLRAASIVPYIGPGLAELSRPDVPTTPEALSAFFASKVALPRRAKGNAWAAAQHIEISKHRSTVTALMAQAFARPVEPTALHDHLASLSLPIIVDTWYDGAMRGALDKRDGWGEVQGITRASIGENRWYRFYDSIGQQVDGIVADSWTTVLYKPHGSVRPAKNFLISDADYVEVLTEIDIQTPIPDIIKKRRIGQSFLFIGCRFNDQLLRSYARQIIKRSAKTHYAIVDLDALSRNEVHFLREQGLTPLAIGLPRAVEILLTH
;
A
#
# COMPACT_ATOMS: atom_id res chain seq x y z
N MET A 1 19.83 -28.14 13.14
CA MET A 1 19.53 -26.86 12.46
C MET A 1 19.15 -27.21 11.03
N ASN A 2 17.87 -27.16 10.68
CA ASN A 2 17.45 -27.39 9.30
C ASN A 2 18.04 -26.27 8.44
N ALA A 3 18.66 -26.62 7.32
CA ALA A 3 19.07 -25.65 6.32
C ALA A 3 17.85 -24.76 5.98
N PRO A 4 18.00 -23.44 5.87
CA PRO A 4 16.87 -22.60 5.47
C PRO A 4 16.41 -23.06 4.09
N GLU A 5 15.18 -23.59 3.99
CA GLU A 5 14.54 -23.91 2.71
C GLU A 5 14.67 -22.69 1.79
N GLN A 6 15.28 -22.92 0.62
CA GLN A 6 15.49 -21.89 -0.38
C GLN A 6 14.11 -21.50 -0.93
N ILE A 7 13.81 -20.20 -1.02
CA ILE A 7 12.57 -19.79 -1.69
C ILE A 7 12.75 -20.05 -3.17
N GLU A 8 11.79 -20.72 -3.79
CA GLU A 8 11.81 -20.98 -5.23
C GLU A 8 11.23 -19.76 -5.94
N PHE A 9 12.02 -19.18 -6.84
CA PHE A 9 11.58 -18.08 -7.70
C PHE A 9 11.04 -18.65 -9.00
N VAL A 10 9.84 -18.24 -9.37
CA VAL A 10 9.29 -18.58 -10.69
C VAL A 10 10.10 -17.80 -11.72
N ASN A 11 10.81 -18.52 -12.60
CA ASN A 11 11.61 -17.92 -13.66
C ASN A 11 10.74 -17.07 -14.61
N ALA A 12 11.37 -16.22 -15.42
CA ALA A 12 10.64 -15.24 -16.25
C ALA A 12 9.62 -15.87 -17.23
N THR A 13 9.90 -17.05 -17.77
CA THR A 13 9.00 -17.73 -18.72
C THR A 13 7.75 -18.23 -18.01
N ASP A 14 7.91 -18.94 -16.91
CA ASP A 14 6.79 -19.46 -16.12
C ASP A 14 6.03 -18.32 -15.44
N ALA A 15 6.74 -17.27 -15.01
CA ALA A 15 6.15 -16.08 -14.42
C ALA A 15 5.19 -15.38 -15.39
N LYS A 16 5.49 -15.39 -16.70
CA LYS A 16 4.57 -14.86 -17.73
C LYS A 16 3.27 -15.65 -17.79
N ALA A 17 3.34 -16.99 -17.80
CA ALA A 17 2.14 -17.83 -17.85
C ALA A 17 1.29 -17.64 -16.59
N ILE A 18 1.93 -17.65 -15.41
CA ILE A 18 1.25 -17.39 -14.14
C ILE A 18 0.65 -15.98 -14.12
N LEU A 19 1.34 -14.96 -14.63
CA LEU A 19 0.77 -13.60 -14.70
C LEU A 19 -0.44 -13.50 -15.62
N ALA A 20 -0.53 -14.27 -16.69
CA ALA A 20 -1.72 -14.31 -17.53
C ALA A 20 -2.93 -14.89 -16.77
N ASP A 21 -2.72 -15.97 -16.01
CA ASP A 21 -3.74 -16.54 -15.13
C ASP A 21 -4.13 -15.58 -14.00
N VAL A 22 -3.15 -14.87 -13.43
CA VAL A 22 -3.39 -13.84 -12.43
C VAL A 22 -4.18 -12.67 -13.01
N ALA A 23 -3.92 -12.25 -14.25
CA ALA A 23 -4.71 -11.22 -14.92
C ALA A 23 -6.17 -11.67 -15.09
N ALA A 24 -6.40 -12.94 -15.48
CA ALA A 24 -7.74 -13.51 -15.51
C ALA A 24 -8.41 -13.52 -14.13
N GLY A 25 -7.66 -13.82 -13.07
CA GLY A 25 -8.13 -13.74 -11.69
C GLY A 25 -8.50 -12.32 -11.23
N LEU A 26 -7.76 -11.30 -11.68
CA LEU A 26 -8.12 -9.89 -11.45
C LEU A 26 -9.45 -9.55 -12.14
N ARG A 27 -9.64 -9.93 -13.40
CA ARG A 27 -10.92 -9.72 -14.13
C ARG A 27 -12.08 -10.47 -13.49
N ALA A 28 -11.83 -11.67 -12.99
CA ALA A 28 -12.82 -12.49 -12.31
C ALA A 28 -13.05 -12.06 -10.84
N ALA A 29 -12.36 -11.02 -10.36
CA ALA A 29 -12.46 -10.54 -8.98
C ALA A 29 -12.15 -11.61 -7.92
N SER A 30 -11.28 -12.58 -8.24
CA SER A 30 -10.75 -13.59 -7.33
C SER A 30 -9.35 -13.26 -6.80
N ILE A 31 -8.73 -12.21 -7.36
CA ILE A 31 -7.45 -11.67 -6.94
C ILE A 31 -7.61 -10.19 -6.60
N VAL A 32 -7.10 -9.80 -5.44
CA VAL A 32 -7.04 -8.41 -4.98
C VAL A 32 -5.67 -7.82 -5.34
N PRO A 33 -5.61 -6.69 -6.07
CA PRO A 33 -4.35 -5.98 -6.25
C PRO A 33 -3.93 -5.29 -4.94
N TYR A 34 -2.67 -5.48 -4.60
CA TYR A 34 -1.97 -4.79 -3.52
C TYR A 34 -0.84 -3.96 -4.13
N ILE A 35 -1.03 -2.65 -4.15
CA ILE A 35 -0.24 -1.70 -4.93
C ILE A 35 0.70 -0.94 -3.99
N GLY A 36 2.00 -1.02 -4.30
CA GLY A 36 3.03 -0.20 -3.68
C GLY A 36 3.44 0.98 -4.57
N PRO A 37 4.29 1.88 -4.05
CA PRO A 37 4.68 3.09 -4.77
C PRO A 37 5.44 2.85 -6.07
N GLY A 38 6.03 1.67 -6.25
CA GLY A 38 6.75 1.32 -7.47
C GLY A 38 5.88 1.36 -8.72
N LEU A 39 4.55 1.21 -8.59
CA LEU A 39 3.66 1.35 -9.74
C LEU A 39 3.55 2.80 -10.20
N ALA A 40 3.41 3.75 -9.27
CA ALA A 40 3.43 5.17 -9.58
C ALA A 40 4.81 5.61 -10.09
N GLU A 41 5.88 5.06 -9.54
CA GLU A 41 7.28 5.34 -9.93
C GLU A 41 7.56 5.10 -11.42
N LEU A 42 6.84 4.18 -12.08
CA LEU A 42 6.97 3.97 -13.53
C LEU A 42 6.73 5.23 -14.36
N SER A 43 5.90 6.16 -13.85
CA SER A 43 5.63 7.46 -14.48
C SER A 43 6.65 8.56 -14.12
N ARG A 44 7.61 8.24 -13.22
CA ARG A 44 8.60 9.17 -12.66
C ARG A 44 7.97 10.47 -12.12
N PRO A 45 7.02 10.36 -11.18
CA PRO A 45 6.32 11.53 -10.67
C PRO A 45 7.26 12.39 -9.82
N ASP A 46 6.97 13.69 -9.73
CA ASP A 46 7.71 14.63 -8.86
C ASP A 46 7.18 14.59 -7.42
N VAL A 47 7.11 13.38 -6.85
CA VAL A 47 6.79 13.12 -5.44
C VAL A 47 7.68 11.97 -4.92
N PRO A 48 7.91 11.86 -3.61
CA PRO A 48 8.67 10.72 -3.08
C PRO A 48 7.94 9.39 -3.32
N THR A 49 8.61 8.44 -3.99
CA THR A 49 8.11 7.07 -4.23
C THR A 49 8.80 6.03 -3.34
N THR A 50 9.70 6.45 -2.47
CA THR A 50 10.33 5.58 -1.48
C THR A 50 10.37 6.26 -0.12
N PRO A 51 10.43 5.48 0.97
CA PRO A 51 10.65 6.05 2.30
C PRO A 51 11.97 6.83 2.41
N GLU A 52 13.03 6.39 1.73
CA GLU A 52 14.31 7.09 1.71
C GLU A 52 14.18 8.47 1.02
N ALA A 53 13.46 8.53 -0.11
CA ALA A 53 13.17 9.79 -0.80
C ALA A 53 12.31 10.73 0.07
N LEU A 54 11.34 10.18 0.81
CA LEU A 54 10.51 10.96 1.72
C LEU A 54 11.32 11.49 2.92
N SER A 55 12.25 10.69 3.45
CA SER A 55 13.22 11.14 4.47
C SER A 55 14.12 12.25 3.94
N ALA A 56 14.59 12.14 2.68
CA ALA A 56 15.39 13.18 2.04
C ALA A 56 14.58 14.48 1.84
N PHE A 57 13.30 14.38 1.47
CA PHE A 57 12.39 15.52 1.44
C PHE A 57 12.30 16.20 2.81
N PHE A 58 12.06 15.44 3.88
CA PHE A 58 12.04 16.00 5.24
C PHE A 58 13.37 16.67 5.62
N ALA A 59 14.50 16.06 5.27
CA ALA A 59 15.84 16.62 5.52
C ALA A 59 16.07 17.96 4.79
N SER A 60 15.40 18.19 3.67
CA SER A 60 15.45 19.48 2.95
C SER A 60 14.66 20.60 3.65
N LYS A 61 13.75 20.25 4.57
CA LYS A 61 12.85 21.19 5.25
C LYS A 61 13.21 21.41 6.72
N VAL A 62 13.72 20.37 7.37
CA VAL A 62 14.07 20.36 8.80
C VAL A 62 15.41 19.65 8.98
N ALA A 63 16.30 20.22 9.79
CA ALA A 63 17.55 19.57 10.13
C ALA A 63 17.30 18.27 10.91
N LEU A 64 17.68 17.13 10.33
CA LEU A 64 17.47 15.82 10.94
C LEU A 64 18.73 15.33 11.68
N PRO A 65 18.58 14.70 12.86
CA PRO A 65 19.68 14.01 13.53
C PRO A 65 20.14 12.80 12.70
N ARG A 66 21.39 12.37 12.89
CA ARG A 66 22.00 11.26 12.14
C ARG A 66 21.11 10.01 12.07
N ARG A 67 20.46 9.65 13.17
CA ARG A 67 19.60 8.45 13.28
C ARG A 67 18.29 8.52 12.46
N ALA A 68 17.87 9.71 12.06
CA ALA A 68 16.62 9.92 11.32
C ALA A 68 16.84 10.13 9.81
N LYS A 69 18.09 10.28 9.36
CA LYS A 69 18.42 10.41 7.94
C LYS A 69 18.26 9.07 7.24
N GLY A 70 17.53 9.05 6.12
CA GLY A 70 17.25 7.84 5.35
C GLY A 70 16.11 6.98 5.90
N ASN A 71 15.46 7.39 6.99
CA ASN A 71 14.33 6.70 7.60
C ASN A 71 13.16 7.70 7.72
N ALA A 72 12.11 7.54 6.91
CA ALA A 72 10.98 8.47 6.88
C ALA A 72 10.24 8.55 8.22
N TRP A 73 10.11 7.41 8.90
CA TRP A 73 9.35 7.25 10.14
C TRP A 73 10.01 7.96 11.32
N ALA A 74 11.30 7.74 11.49
CA ALA A 74 12.13 8.43 12.48
C ALA A 74 12.28 9.93 12.15
N ALA A 75 12.32 10.31 10.88
CA ALA A 75 12.32 11.71 10.46
C ALA A 75 11.01 12.41 10.83
N ALA A 76 9.87 11.79 10.52
CA ALA A 76 8.56 12.29 10.90
C ALA A 76 8.40 12.36 12.42
N GLN A 77 8.85 11.34 13.16
CA GLN A 77 8.85 11.36 14.62
C GLN A 77 9.69 12.51 15.19
N HIS A 78 10.87 12.77 14.62
CA HIS A 78 11.71 13.88 15.05
C HIS A 78 11.02 15.23 14.82
N ILE A 79 10.41 15.43 13.65
CA ILE A 79 9.65 16.65 13.33
C ILE A 79 8.44 16.78 14.26
N GLU A 80 7.74 15.68 14.55
CA GLU A 80 6.58 15.70 15.43
C GLU A 80 6.94 16.14 16.85
N ILE A 81 8.01 15.58 17.44
CA ILE A 81 8.49 15.96 18.77
C ILE A 81 8.97 17.42 18.80
N SER A 82 9.68 17.87 17.76
CA SER A 82 10.32 19.19 17.75
C SER A 82 9.40 20.32 17.30
N LYS A 83 8.39 20.04 16.47
CA LYS A 83 7.55 21.03 15.78
C LYS A 83 6.06 20.68 15.76
N HIS A 84 5.61 19.68 16.50
CA HIS A 84 4.23 19.18 16.59
C HIS A 84 3.73 18.44 15.34
N ARG A 85 2.64 17.68 15.54
CA ARG A 85 1.97 16.86 14.52
C ARG A 85 1.52 17.65 13.30
N SER A 86 0.98 18.85 13.51
CA SER A 86 0.51 19.73 12.42
C SER A 86 1.61 20.05 11.41
N THR A 87 2.86 20.21 11.86
CA THR A 87 4.01 20.41 10.96
C THR A 87 4.28 19.19 10.11
N VAL A 88 4.23 17.98 10.69
CA VAL A 88 4.41 16.73 9.92
C VAL A 88 3.32 16.60 8.85
N THR A 89 2.05 16.81 9.22
CA THR A 89 0.93 16.78 8.28
C THR A 89 1.10 17.81 7.16
N ALA A 90 1.54 19.03 7.47
CA ALA A 90 1.79 20.06 6.47
C ALA A 90 2.93 19.68 5.51
N LEU A 91 4.02 19.11 6.03
CA LEU A 91 5.14 18.65 5.20
C LEU A 91 4.76 17.44 4.34
N MET A 92 3.96 16.50 4.85
CA MET A 92 3.41 15.40 4.05
C MET A 92 2.51 15.93 2.93
N ALA A 93 1.60 16.85 3.25
CA ALA A 93 0.76 17.49 2.24
C ALA A 93 1.60 18.22 1.19
N GLN A 94 2.72 18.83 1.59
CA GLN A 94 3.66 19.47 0.66
C GLN A 94 4.40 18.45 -0.22
N ALA A 95 4.86 17.33 0.35
CA ALA A 95 5.58 16.27 -0.37
C ALA A 95 4.74 15.65 -1.49
N PHE A 96 3.43 15.58 -1.29
CA PHE A 96 2.46 15.00 -2.23
C PHE A 96 1.52 16.06 -2.82
N ALA A 97 1.95 17.33 -2.85
CA ALA A 97 1.11 18.44 -3.32
C ALA A 97 0.81 18.38 -4.82
N ARG A 98 1.77 17.86 -5.61
CA ARG A 98 1.57 17.65 -7.05
C ARG A 98 0.78 16.35 -7.25
N PRO A 99 -0.38 16.39 -7.93
CA PRO A 99 -1.11 15.18 -8.28
C PRO A 99 -0.21 14.23 -9.08
N VAL A 100 -0.28 12.95 -8.73
CA VAL A 100 0.36 11.88 -9.50
C VAL A 100 -0.67 11.38 -10.51
N GLU A 101 -0.32 11.44 -11.78
CA GLU A 101 -1.18 10.93 -12.85
C GLU A 101 -1.28 9.40 -12.77
N PRO A 102 -2.48 8.81 -12.91
CA PRO A 102 -2.63 7.37 -12.94
C PRO A 102 -1.88 6.76 -14.13
N THR A 103 -1.16 5.66 -13.88
CA THR A 103 -0.56 4.86 -14.96
C THR A 103 -1.63 4.02 -15.68
N ALA A 104 -1.28 3.46 -16.85
CA ALA A 104 -2.18 2.58 -17.60
C ALA A 104 -2.70 1.39 -16.75
N LEU A 105 -1.88 0.84 -15.85
CA LEU A 105 -2.34 -0.23 -14.96
C LEU A 105 -3.30 0.28 -13.88
N HIS A 106 -3.13 1.49 -13.34
CA HIS A 106 -4.11 2.06 -12.42
C HIS A 106 -5.47 2.20 -13.11
N ASP A 107 -5.48 2.74 -14.33
CA ASP A 107 -6.70 2.88 -15.13
C ASP A 107 -7.34 1.52 -15.46
N HIS A 108 -6.53 0.52 -15.81
CA HIS A 108 -7.02 -0.83 -16.05
C HIS A 108 -7.65 -1.44 -14.80
N LEU A 109 -6.97 -1.40 -13.65
CA LEU A 109 -7.50 -1.91 -12.38
C LEU A 109 -8.77 -1.17 -11.96
N ALA A 110 -8.82 0.15 -12.17
CA ALA A 110 -10.04 0.94 -11.93
C ALA A 110 -11.19 0.54 -12.84
N SER A 111 -10.94 0.06 -14.07
CA SER A 111 -12.00 -0.40 -14.97
C SER A 111 -12.64 -1.73 -14.51
N LEU A 112 -11.97 -2.51 -13.67
CA LEU A 112 -12.44 -3.82 -13.21
C LEU A 112 -13.39 -3.73 -12.01
N SER A 113 -14.32 -4.68 -11.87
CA SER A 113 -15.24 -4.75 -10.72
C SER A 113 -14.60 -5.42 -9.49
N LEU A 114 -13.42 -4.94 -9.09
CA LEU A 114 -12.66 -5.49 -7.98
C LEU A 114 -13.30 -5.13 -6.64
N PRO A 115 -13.51 -6.09 -5.71
CA PRO A 115 -14.15 -5.81 -4.42
C PRO A 115 -13.28 -4.99 -3.48
N ILE A 116 -11.96 -5.13 -3.60
CA ILE A 116 -10.93 -4.42 -2.84
C ILE A 116 -9.81 -4.03 -3.81
N ILE A 117 -9.26 -2.84 -3.64
CA ILE A 117 -7.94 -2.44 -4.12
C ILE A 117 -7.17 -1.94 -2.91
N VAL A 118 -6.03 -2.54 -2.58
CA VAL A 118 -5.16 -2.05 -1.51
C VAL A 118 -4.06 -1.20 -2.14
N ASP A 119 -3.92 0.04 -1.69
CA ASP A 119 -2.89 0.96 -2.17
C ASP A 119 -2.13 1.51 -0.95
N THR A 120 -0.84 1.22 -0.87
CA THR A 120 -0.04 1.44 0.34
C THR A 120 0.83 2.68 0.29
N TRP A 121 0.59 3.60 -0.65
CA TRP A 121 1.32 4.85 -0.70
C TRP A 121 0.44 6.09 -0.53
N TYR A 122 1.07 7.22 -0.28
CA TYR A 122 0.38 8.43 0.15
C TYR A 122 -0.15 9.28 -1.02
N ASP A 123 0.29 9.01 -2.25
CA ASP A 123 -0.18 9.72 -3.44
C ASP A 123 -1.66 9.38 -3.77
N GLY A 124 -2.18 10.05 -4.80
CA GLY A 124 -3.58 9.94 -5.22
C GLY A 124 -3.80 9.22 -6.55
N ALA A 125 -2.83 8.50 -7.12
CA ALA A 125 -2.92 7.95 -8.47
C ALA A 125 -4.09 6.96 -8.61
N MET A 126 -4.21 5.97 -7.71
CA MET A 126 -5.32 5.01 -7.77
C MET A 126 -6.68 5.67 -7.53
N ARG A 127 -6.73 6.69 -6.65
CA ARG A 127 -7.95 7.49 -6.45
C ARG A 127 -8.34 8.21 -7.74
N GLY A 128 -7.37 8.86 -8.41
CA GLY A 128 -7.60 9.56 -9.68
C GLY A 128 -8.04 8.63 -10.82
N ALA A 129 -7.60 7.37 -10.84
CA ALA A 129 -8.11 6.37 -11.77
C ALA A 129 -9.57 5.99 -11.47
N LEU A 130 -9.93 5.82 -10.19
CA LEU A 130 -11.29 5.49 -9.77
C LEU A 130 -12.27 6.66 -9.91
N ASP A 131 -11.81 7.91 -9.85
CA ASP A 131 -12.63 9.11 -10.08
C ASP A 131 -13.36 9.09 -11.46
N LYS A 132 -12.93 8.21 -12.39
CA LYS A 132 -13.54 8.01 -13.72
C LYS A 132 -14.79 7.10 -13.71
N ARG A 133 -15.20 6.58 -12.55
CA ARG A 133 -16.35 5.66 -12.40
C ARG A 133 -17.08 5.84 -11.08
N ASP A 134 -18.27 5.27 -11.03
CA ASP A 134 -19.10 5.22 -9.82
C ASP A 134 -18.95 3.90 -9.06
N GLY A 135 -19.66 3.81 -7.93
CA GLY A 135 -19.81 2.58 -7.16
C GLY A 135 -18.58 2.20 -6.33
N TRP A 136 -17.72 3.17 -6.01
CA TRP A 136 -16.57 2.94 -5.14
C TRP A 136 -16.55 3.94 -3.97
N GLY A 137 -15.79 3.58 -2.96
CA GLY A 137 -15.42 4.50 -1.88
C GLY A 137 -14.07 4.12 -1.30
N GLU A 138 -13.59 4.94 -0.39
CA GLU A 138 -12.23 4.88 0.14
C GLU A 138 -12.23 4.70 1.66
N VAL A 139 -11.31 3.86 2.14
CA VAL A 139 -11.02 3.73 3.56
C VAL A 139 -9.57 4.08 3.79
N GLN A 140 -9.30 5.00 4.70
CA GLN A 140 -7.94 5.43 5.03
C GLN A 140 -7.61 5.13 6.48
N GLY A 141 -6.41 4.61 6.72
CA GLY A 141 -5.81 4.65 8.05
C GLY A 141 -5.61 6.09 8.52
N ILE A 142 -5.85 6.33 9.81
CA ILE A 142 -5.71 7.66 10.41
C ILE A 142 -4.81 7.60 11.64
N THR A 143 -4.11 8.70 11.90
CA THR A 143 -3.38 8.89 13.15
C THR A 143 -4.32 9.01 14.34
N ARG A 144 -3.88 8.48 15.47
CA ARG A 144 -4.54 8.56 16.77
C ARG A 144 -3.89 9.57 17.71
N ALA A 145 -2.92 10.35 17.22
CA ALA A 145 -2.23 11.37 18.00
C ALA A 145 -3.14 12.51 18.50
N SER A 146 -4.37 12.64 17.97
CA SER A 146 -5.34 13.64 18.42
C SER A 146 -6.04 13.19 19.70
N ILE A 147 -6.19 14.12 20.67
CA ILE A 147 -6.87 13.84 21.94
C ILE A 147 -8.29 13.31 21.67
N GLY A 148 -8.60 12.14 22.23
CA GLY A 148 -9.92 11.50 22.11
C GLY A 148 -10.14 10.73 20.80
N GLU A 149 -9.14 10.63 19.91
CA GLU A 149 -9.25 9.82 18.70
C GLU A 149 -9.03 8.32 19.00
N ASN A 150 -10.11 7.55 18.86
CA ASN A 150 -10.12 6.11 19.12
C ASN A 150 -10.33 5.29 17.84
N ARG A 151 -10.48 5.92 16.68
CA ARG A 151 -10.65 5.24 15.40
C ARG A 151 -9.30 4.99 14.75
N TRP A 152 -9.22 3.86 14.06
CA TRP A 152 -8.04 3.48 13.27
C TRP A 152 -8.13 3.92 11.82
N TYR A 153 -9.36 4.15 11.34
CA TYR A 153 -9.62 4.48 9.94
C TYR A 153 -10.88 5.34 9.80
N ARG A 154 -11.02 5.99 8.64
CA ARG A 154 -12.20 6.74 8.23
C ARG A 154 -12.62 6.35 6.81
N PHE A 155 -13.91 6.49 6.55
CA PHE A 155 -14.54 6.21 5.26
C PHE A 155 -14.81 7.52 4.52
N TYR A 156 -14.55 7.51 3.22
CA TYR A 156 -14.85 8.62 2.31
C TYR A 156 -15.56 8.06 1.09
N ASP A 157 -16.57 8.77 0.60
CA ASP A 157 -17.18 8.44 -0.69
C ASP A 157 -16.29 8.86 -1.88
N SER A 158 -16.78 8.62 -3.09
CA SER A 158 -16.07 8.94 -4.33
C SER A 158 -15.78 10.44 -4.48
N ILE A 159 -16.65 11.32 -3.98
CA ILE A 159 -16.42 12.78 -4.00
C ILE A 159 -15.51 13.27 -2.86
N GLY A 160 -15.18 12.40 -1.91
CA GLY A 160 -14.26 12.66 -0.81
C GLY A 160 -14.92 13.19 0.45
N GLN A 161 -16.25 13.11 0.54
CA GLN A 161 -16.98 13.42 1.76
C GLN A 161 -16.81 12.26 2.75
N GLN A 162 -16.53 12.60 4.02
CA GLN A 162 -16.48 11.58 5.07
C GLN A 162 -17.88 11.00 5.29
N VAL A 163 -17.98 9.67 5.29
CA VAL A 163 -19.24 8.94 5.51
C VAL A 163 -19.12 7.95 6.66
N ASP A 164 -20.27 7.39 7.06
CA ASP A 164 -20.30 6.28 8.02
C ASP A 164 -19.93 4.95 7.34
N GLY A 165 -19.40 4.00 8.11
CA GLY A 165 -19.01 2.68 7.62
C GLY A 165 -20.18 1.87 7.05
N ILE A 166 -21.42 2.14 7.46
CA ILE A 166 -22.62 1.49 6.92
C ILE A 166 -22.76 1.75 5.41
N VAL A 167 -22.34 2.93 4.93
CA VAL A 167 -22.37 3.28 3.50
C VAL A 167 -21.39 2.42 2.71
N ALA A 168 -20.30 1.96 3.33
CA ALA A 168 -19.27 1.19 2.65
C ALA A 168 -19.78 -0.17 2.15
N ASP A 169 -20.81 -0.74 2.78
CA ASP A 169 -21.38 -2.02 2.38
C ASP A 169 -22.01 -1.98 0.98
N SER A 170 -22.45 -0.82 0.49
CA SER A 170 -23.02 -0.68 -0.85
C SER A 170 -22.00 -0.47 -1.96
N TRP A 171 -20.71 -0.27 -1.64
CA TRP A 171 -19.69 -0.03 -2.65
C TRP A 171 -19.32 -1.31 -3.41
N THR A 172 -19.29 -1.26 -4.73
CA THR A 172 -18.71 -2.32 -5.56
C THR A 172 -17.23 -2.47 -5.24
N THR A 173 -16.50 -1.35 -5.20
CA THR A 173 -15.04 -1.34 -4.97
C THR A 173 -14.68 -0.53 -3.74
N VAL A 174 -13.85 -1.11 -2.87
CA VAL A 174 -13.25 -0.37 -1.74
C VAL A 174 -11.79 -0.11 -2.07
N LEU A 175 -11.40 1.17 -2.21
CA LEU A 175 -10.01 1.57 -2.19
C LEU A 175 -9.54 1.63 -0.72
N TYR A 176 -8.63 0.76 -0.32
CA TYR A 176 -8.07 0.76 1.03
C TYR A 176 -6.66 1.33 1.03
N LYS A 177 -6.48 2.44 1.72
CA LYS A 177 -5.22 3.13 1.98
C LYS A 177 -4.79 2.89 3.44
N PRO A 178 -4.15 1.75 3.78
CA PRO A 178 -3.82 1.42 5.18
C PRO A 178 -2.96 2.47 5.88
N HIS A 179 -2.10 3.16 5.14
CA HIS A 179 -1.21 4.19 5.69
C HIS A 179 -1.78 5.62 5.57
N GLY A 180 -2.97 5.77 5.00
CA GLY A 180 -3.57 7.06 4.66
C GLY A 180 -3.16 7.57 3.27
N SER A 181 -3.63 8.78 2.93
CA SER A 181 -3.36 9.43 1.65
C SER A 181 -3.47 10.95 1.76
N VAL A 182 -2.82 11.65 0.83
CA VAL A 182 -2.88 13.12 0.70
C VAL A 182 -4.29 13.62 0.38
N ARG A 183 -5.12 12.83 -0.29
CA ARG A 183 -6.53 13.14 -0.61
C ARG A 183 -7.45 12.10 0.02
N PRO A 184 -8.69 12.45 0.43
CA PRO A 184 -9.24 13.80 0.41
C PRO A 184 -8.84 14.62 1.66
N ALA A 185 -8.52 13.95 2.78
CA ALA A 185 -8.43 14.58 4.09
C ALA A 185 -7.01 14.69 4.67
N LYS A 186 -5.96 14.33 3.89
CA LYS A 186 -4.55 14.40 4.32
C LYS A 186 -4.30 13.54 5.59
N ASN A 187 -4.84 12.33 5.60
CA ASN A 187 -4.54 11.39 6.68
C ASN A 187 -3.22 10.71 6.40
N PHE A 188 -2.33 10.69 7.39
CA PHE A 188 -1.03 10.06 7.27
C PHE A 188 -0.76 9.25 8.53
N LEU A 189 -0.37 7.99 8.36
CA LEU A 189 0.34 7.21 9.38
C LEU A 189 1.81 7.22 8.98
N ILE A 190 2.63 8.05 9.62
CA ILE A 190 4.00 8.31 9.15
C ILE A 190 5.04 8.41 10.25
N SER A 191 4.68 8.69 11.51
CA SER A 191 5.66 8.76 12.61
C SER A 191 5.81 7.42 13.33
N ASP A 192 6.94 7.20 14.00
CA ASP A 192 7.13 6.00 14.84
C ASP A 192 6.00 5.85 15.88
N ALA A 193 5.52 6.96 16.45
CA ALA A 193 4.40 6.95 17.40
C ALA A 193 3.11 6.42 16.77
N ASP A 194 2.77 6.84 15.54
CA ASP A 194 1.61 6.32 14.81
C ASP A 194 1.68 4.78 14.70
N TYR A 195 2.86 4.25 14.37
CA TYR A 195 3.03 2.83 14.15
C TYR A 195 3.18 2.02 15.44
N VAL A 196 3.70 2.58 16.53
CA VAL A 196 3.72 1.92 17.84
C VAL A 196 2.29 1.57 18.26
N GLU A 197 1.35 2.52 18.13
CA GLU A 197 -0.07 2.25 18.43
C GLU A 197 -0.64 1.16 17.52
N VAL A 198 -0.37 1.22 16.22
CA VAL A 198 -0.85 0.19 15.28
C VAL A 198 -0.29 -1.19 15.67
N LEU A 199 1.00 -1.29 15.97
CA LEU A 199 1.66 -2.56 16.24
C LEU A 199 1.13 -3.25 17.50
N THR A 200 0.57 -2.53 18.48
CA THR A 200 -0.03 -3.17 19.66
C THR A 200 -1.35 -3.87 19.36
N GLU A 201 -2.02 -3.53 18.25
CA GLU A 201 -3.41 -3.91 17.96
C GLU A 201 -3.55 -4.66 16.62
N ILE A 202 -2.58 -4.53 15.72
CA ILE A 202 -2.64 -5.11 14.36
C ILE A 202 -2.65 -6.64 14.37
N ASP A 203 -2.07 -7.28 15.38
CA ASP A 203 -2.03 -8.75 15.48
C ASP A 203 -3.41 -9.37 15.75
N ILE A 204 -4.29 -8.63 16.44
CA ILE A 204 -5.72 -8.97 16.59
C ILE A 204 -6.60 -8.29 15.52
N GLN A 205 -5.97 -7.60 14.56
CA GLN A 205 -6.57 -6.99 13.38
C GLN A 205 -7.51 -5.81 13.63
N THR A 206 -7.48 -5.17 14.80
CA THR A 206 -8.33 -3.99 15.11
C THR A 206 -8.14 -2.84 14.10
N PRO A 207 -6.91 -2.49 13.67
CA PRO A 207 -6.69 -1.41 12.70
C PRO A 207 -7.11 -1.72 11.26
N ILE A 208 -7.49 -2.97 10.95
CA ILE A 208 -7.98 -3.34 9.63
C ILE A 208 -9.52 -3.17 9.58
N PRO A 209 -10.08 -2.47 8.58
CA PRO A 209 -11.52 -2.28 8.48
C PRO A 209 -12.27 -3.60 8.30
N ASP A 210 -13.44 -3.74 8.92
CA ASP A 210 -14.21 -4.97 8.89
C ASP A 210 -14.69 -5.32 7.47
N ILE A 211 -14.99 -4.33 6.65
CA ILE A 211 -15.31 -4.52 5.23
C ILE A 211 -14.15 -5.19 4.47
N ILE A 212 -12.90 -4.86 4.79
CA ILE A 212 -11.71 -5.48 4.20
C ILE A 212 -11.56 -6.91 4.72
N LYS A 213 -11.76 -7.14 6.03
CA LYS A 213 -11.73 -8.49 6.61
C LYS A 213 -12.77 -9.42 5.99
N LYS A 214 -13.98 -8.91 5.75
CA LYS A 214 -15.08 -9.65 5.11
C LYS A 214 -14.78 -9.95 3.65
N ARG A 215 -14.37 -8.94 2.87
CA ARG A 215 -14.19 -9.08 1.42
C ARG A 215 -12.95 -9.86 1.01
N ARG A 216 -11.92 -9.96 1.87
CA ARG A 216 -10.70 -10.72 1.56
C ARG A 216 -10.86 -12.24 1.72
N ILE A 217 -11.94 -12.74 2.31
CA ILE A 217 -12.13 -14.18 2.55
C ILE A 217 -12.11 -14.90 1.21
N GLY A 218 -11.24 -15.90 1.08
CA GLY A 218 -11.08 -16.68 -0.16
C GLY A 218 -10.39 -15.93 -1.32
N GLN A 219 -9.95 -14.67 -1.12
CA GLN A 219 -9.26 -13.89 -2.14
C GLN A 219 -7.76 -14.15 -2.13
N SER A 220 -7.18 -14.33 -3.31
CA SER A 220 -5.73 -14.27 -3.49
C SER A 220 -5.28 -12.80 -3.62
N PHE A 221 -3.99 -12.52 -3.47
CA PHE A 221 -3.45 -11.17 -3.57
C PHE A 221 -2.32 -11.13 -4.59
N LEU A 222 -2.24 -10.07 -5.37
CA LEU A 222 -1.10 -9.76 -6.23
C LEU A 222 -0.42 -8.48 -5.73
N PHE A 223 0.83 -8.61 -5.27
CA PHE A 223 1.66 -7.49 -4.86
C PHE A 223 2.40 -6.88 -6.06
N ILE A 224 2.13 -5.61 -6.33
CA ILE A 224 2.59 -4.86 -7.50
C ILE A 224 3.40 -3.66 -7.03
N GLY A 225 4.66 -3.53 -7.44
CA GLY A 225 5.50 -2.38 -7.09
C GLY A 225 5.73 -2.19 -5.58
N CYS A 226 5.63 -3.26 -4.80
CA CYS A 226 5.82 -3.25 -3.36
C CYS A 226 7.29 -3.47 -3.00
N ARG A 227 7.83 -2.64 -2.10
CA ARG A 227 9.11 -2.87 -1.44
C ARG A 227 8.84 -3.25 0.01
N PHE A 228 9.15 -4.49 0.37
CA PHE A 228 8.99 -5.00 1.73
C PHE A 228 10.28 -4.89 2.52
N ASN A 229 11.08 -3.86 2.26
CA ASN A 229 12.35 -3.60 2.94
C ASN A 229 12.12 -3.03 4.35
N ASP A 230 11.03 -2.31 4.56
CA ASP A 230 10.63 -1.77 5.86
C ASP A 230 9.68 -2.69 6.66
N GLN A 231 9.87 -2.73 7.99
CA GLN A 231 9.08 -3.60 8.88
C GLN A 231 7.61 -3.19 8.96
N LEU A 232 7.32 -1.89 8.95
CA LEU A 232 5.98 -1.35 9.16
C LEU A 232 5.08 -1.66 7.96
N LEU A 233 5.63 -1.57 6.75
CA LEU A 233 4.95 -2.00 5.51
C LEU A 233 4.65 -3.51 5.55
N ARG A 234 5.59 -4.33 6.04
CA ARG A 234 5.40 -5.79 6.18
C ARG A 234 4.30 -6.15 7.18
N SER A 235 4.20 -5.44 8.30
CA SER A 235 3.18 -5.72 9.33
C SER A 235 1.76 -5.58 8.79
N TYR A 236 1.47 -4.53 8.02
CA TYR A 236 0.17 -4.37 7.37
C TYR A 236 -0.06 -5.44 6.30
N ALA A 237 0.92 -5.65 5.40
CA ALA A 237 0.79 -6.65 4.33
C ALA A 237 0.47 -8.05 4.89
N ARG A 238 1.21 -8.50 5.91
CA ARG A 238 0.98 -9.76 6.63
C ARG A 238 -0.45 -9.86 7.15
N GLN A 239 -0.92 -8.84 7.86
CA GLN A 239 -2.22 -8.91 8.53
C GLN A 239 -3.40 -8.73 7.56
N ILE A 240 -3.18 -8.02 6.45
CA ILE A 240 -4.17 -7.86 5.37
C ILE A 240 -4.41 -9.18 4.65
N ILE A 241 -3.37 -9.96 4.32
CA ILE A 241 -3.54 -11.26 3.65
C ILE A 241 -3.96 -12.39 4.60
N LYS A 242 -3.81 -12.22 5.91
CA LYS A 242 -4.19 -13.24 6.89
C LYS A 242 -5.69 -13.55 6.84
N ARG A 243 -6.04 -14.85 6.83
CA ARG A 243 -7.42 -15.36 6.68
C ARG A 243 -8.05 -15.02 5.32
N SER A 244 -7.24 -14.87 4.27
CA SER A 244 -7.69 -14.82 2.88
C SER A 244 -7.47 -16.19 2.21
N ALA A 245 -7.19 -16.24 0.90
CA ALA A 245 -6.78 -17.49 0.24
C ALA A 245 -5.39 -17.96 0.73
N LYS A 246 -4.97 -19.14 0.26
CA LYS A 246 -3.65 -19.71 0.58
C LYS A 246 -2.54 -19.24 -0.35
N THR A 247 -2.88 -18.85 -1.57
CA THR A 247 -1.91 -18.53 -2.62
C THR A 247 -1.94 -17.04 -2.91
N HIS A 248 -0.77 -16.43 -2.92
CA HIS A 248 -0.59 -15.01 -3.22
C HIS A 248 0.65 -14.86 -4.10
N TYR A 249 0.73 -13.77 -4.84
CA TYR A 249 1.75 -13.55 -5.85
C TYR A 249 2.44 -12.22 -5.59
N ALA A 250 3.75 -12.16 -5.81
CA ALA A 250 4.50 -10.91 -5.75
C ALA A 250 5.34 -10.75 -7.00
N ILE A 251 5.18 -9.61 -7.70
CA ILE A 251 6.10 -9.23 -8.78
C ILE A 251 7.38 -8.75 -8.12
N VAL A 252 8.49 -9.42 -8.42
CA VAL A 252 9.79 -9.11 -7.82
C VAL A 252 10.86 -8.91 -8.88
N ASP A 253 11.70 -7.91 -8.62
CA ASP A 253 12.98 -7.75 -9.31
C ASP A 253 14.07 -8.43 -8.49
N LEU A 254 14.64 -9.51 -9.03
CA LEU A 254 15.64 -10.33 -8.33
C LEU A 254 16.88 -9.53 -7.96
N ASP A 255 17.27 -8.55 -8.79
CA ASP A 255 18.49 -7.78 -8.58
C ASP A 255 18.33 -6.74 -7.46
N ALA A 256 17.09 -6.38 -7.13
CA ALA A 256 16.75 -5.37 -6.12
C ALA A 256 16.27 -5.97 -4.78
N LEU A 257 16.09 -7.30 -4.68
CA LEU A 257 15.56 -7.96 -3.49
C LEU A 257 16.55 -7.95 -2.32
N SER A 258 16.13 -7.34 -1.20
CA SER A 258 16.87 -7.45 0.06
C SER A 258 16.63 -8.78 0.77
N ARG A 259 17.53 -9.14 1.70
CA ARG A 259 17.37 -10.33 2.57
C ARG A 259 16.06 -10.31 3.35
N ASN A 260 15.61 -9.13 3.79
CA ASN A 260 14.37 -8.97 4.54
C ASN A 260 13.14 -9.20 3.64
N GLU A 261 13.18 -8.76 2.39
CA GLU A 261 12.12 -9.02 1.41
C GLU A 261 12.03 -10.52 1.11
N VAL A 262 13.16 -11.19 0.86
CA VAL A 262 13.21 -12.64 0.66
C VAL A 262 12.64 -13.41 1.86
N HIS A 263 13.01 -13.01 3.08
CA HIS A 263 12.48 -13.62 4.29
C HIS A 263 10.97 -13.45 4.41
N PHE A 264 10.46 -12.24 4.14
CA PHE A 264 9.03 -11.95 4.17
C PHE A 264 8.24 -12.77 3.16
N LEU A 265 8.70 -12.82 1.89
CA LEU A 265 8.04 -13.60 0.84
C LEU A 265 7.89 -15.07 1.27
N ARG A 266 8.95 -15.65 1.86
CA ARG A 266 8.94 -17.03 2.36
C ARG A 266 8.00 -17.21 3.55
N GLU A 267 8.13 -16.36 4.56
CA GLU A 267 7.33 -16.42 5.79
C GLU A 267 5.82 -16.33 5.48
N GLN A 268 5.46 -15.52 4.48
CA GLN A 268 4.07 -15.30 4.07
C GLN A 268 3.59 -16.27 2.97
N GLY A 269 4.44 -17.18 2.49
CA GLY A 269 4.08 -18.13 1.43
C GLY A 269 3.72 -17.47 0.10
N LEU A 270 4.32 -16.31 -0.21
CA LEU A 270 4.10 -15.61 -1.47
C LEU A 270 4.86 -16.31 -2.60
N THR A 271 4.21 -16.53 -3.73
CA THR A 271 4.85 -16.99 -4.98
C THR A 271 5.55 -15.79 -5.65
N PRO A 272 6.89 -15.72 -5.64
CA PRO A 272 7.61 -14.60 -6.21
C PRO A 272 7.80 -14.82 -7.71
N LEU A 273 7.25 -13.90 -8.49
CA LEU A 273 7.30 -13.88 -9.96
C LEU A 273 8.51 -13.04 -10.36
N ALA A 274 9.59 -13.70 -10.79
CA ALA A 274 10.84 -13.03 -11.17
C ALA A 274 10.72 -12.37 -12.54
N ILE A 275 10.09 -11.19 -12.56
CA ILE A 275 9.81 -10.43 -13.76
C ILE A 275 9.81 -8.94 -13.44
N GLY A 276 10.52 -8.16 -14.24
CA GLY A 276 10.59 -6.71 -14.05
C GLY A 276 9.21 -6.07 -14.12
N LEU A 277 8.95 -5.11 -13.22
CA LEU A 277 7.65 -4.47 -13.10
C LEU A 277 7.09 -3.91 -14.43
N PRO A 278 7.87 -3.20 -15.28
CA PRO A 278 7.37 -2.72 -16.57
C PRO A 278 6.81 -3.84 -17.45
N ARG A 279 7.51 -4.98 -17.50
CA ARG A 279 7.08 -6.13 -18.30
C ARG A 279 5.85 -6.83 -17.70
N ALA A 280 5.78 -6.91 -16.38
CA ALA A 280 4.60 -7.44 -15.69
C ALA A 280 3.36 -6.59 -15.99
N VAL A 281 3.50 -5.25 -15.98
CA VAL A 281 2.42 -4.32 -16.34
C VAL A 281 1.91 -4.59 -17.76
N GLU A 282 2.80 -4.74 -18.75
CA GLU A 282 2.39 -5.06 -20.12
C GLU A 282 1.56 -6.35 -20.21
N ILE A 283 1.96 -7.39 -19.48
CA ILE A 283 1.25 -8.68 -19.46
C ILE A 283 -0.14 -8.53 -18.83
N LEU A 284 -0.22 -7.85 -17.68
CA LEU A 284 -1.47 -7.58 -16.95
C LEU A 284 -2.45 -6.73 -17.75
N LEU A 285 -1.96 -5.86 -18.63
CA LEU A 285 -2.79 -5.04 -19.52
C LEU A 285 -3.30 -5.80 -20.75
N THR A 286 -2.57 -6.82 -21.19
CA THR A 286 -2.84 -7.52 -22.46
C THR A 286 -3.79 -8.70 -22.28
N HIS A 287 -3.62 -9.44 -21.18
CA HIS A 287 -4.46 -10.59 -20.87
C HIS A 287 -5.59 -10.08 -20.03
#